data_AF-A0A8X7T6H2-F1
#
_entry.id   AF-A0A8X7T6H2-F1
#
_cell.length_a   1.000
_cell.length_b   1.000
_cell.length_c   1.000
_cell.angle_alpha   90.00
_cell.angle_beta   90.00
_cell.angle_gamma   90.00
#
_symmetry.space_group_name_H-M   'P 1'
#
loop_
_entity.id
_entity.type
_entity.pdbx_description
1 polymer ?
#
loop_
_entity_poly.entity_id
_entity_poly.type
_entity_poly.pdbx_seq_one_letter_code
_entity_poly.pdbx_strand_id
1 'polypeptide(L)'
;MPSSSRQHPEILEKVPMPETLLDIISIRRIPRPQQQEQGSASPSPSSDSDSFLYETTSLPWSFGYGRRAFGGTTLAVCVQAAYTSLLDKMGPEAAEAYTLYSFQGSFLSPTKITDTLRIRVTPIRDSRSFVTRVVQGFQYEENGDERNTFIATADFVRRGQPTVDGGTFSTIPMNPVTRSAWEAPETLMNVMDINALRRRKYDEGVKSGNIQPDPQVDRAITLESLLWSPISKLQEQRPLPTSPVNESITAFDVDRRLTQDGLSVTDKTTADYLRWSENPVEILRANPEGTKRSGWTLASLNACSLSLSLDYYLAGIALFHSKIPRHAALFVSLDFSLRFHIADIDATQWHLREAKAITGAQGRTFSEASVWAQKDGRLVATISQQCYCRPTQEPTHGGPAVVTISQSNPTDPNTPAPKEEESVEGDLEKDGSAVGGRAKL
;
A
#
# COMPACT_ATOMS: atom_id res chain seq x y z
N MET A 1 -32.96 12.37 -3.40
CA MET A 1 -33.51 11.05 -3.79
C MET A 1 -32.59 10.42 -4.83
N PRO A 2 -32.09 9.18 -4.66
CA PRO A 2 -31.91 8.44 -3.42
C PRO A 2 -30.43 8.40 -2.96
N SER A 3 -30.29 8.35 -1.64
CA SER A 3 -29.07 8.21 -0.85
C SER A 3 -28.29 6.93 -1.16
N SER A 4 -26.99 7.04 -1.50
CA SER A 4 -26.10 5.88 -1.69
C SER A 4 -25.30 5.51 -0.42
N SER A 5 -25.78 5.87 0.77
CA SER A 5 -25.24 5.38 2.05
C SER A 5 -25.96 4.11 2.51
N ARG A 6 -25.76 3.01 1.77
CA ARG A 6 -25.86 1.66 2.34
C ARG A 6 -24.60 0.90 1.97
N GLN A 7 -23.57 1.07 2.79
CA GLN A 7 -22.54 0.04 2.90
C GLN A 7 -23.25 -1.23 3.36
N HIS A 8 -23.54 -2.16 2.44
CA HIS A 8 -24.03 -3.48 2.80
C HIS A 8 -22.93 -4.21 3.60
N PRO A 9 -23.16 -4.54 4.89
CA PRO A 9 -22.18 -5.23 5.74
C PRO A 9 -21.83 -6.64 5.25
N GLU A 10 -22.70 -7.25 4.43
CA GLU A 10 -22.67 -8.68 4.07
C GLU A 10 -21.46 -9.12 3.22
N ILE A 11 -20.72 -8.20 2.58
CA ILE A 11 -19.54 -8.56 1.77
C ILE A 11 -18.26 -8.62 2.62
N LEU A 12 -18.18 -7.84 3.70
CA LEU A 12 -17.03 -7.89 4.62
C LEU A 12 -17.04 -9.17 5.47
N GLU A 13 -18.21 -9.81 5.65
CA GLU A 13 -18.33 -11.11 6.35
C GLU A 13 -17.84 -12.32 5.52
N LYS A 14 -17.65 -12.18 4.19
CA LYS A 14 -17.44 -13.34 3.29
C LYS A 14 -15.99 -13.60 2.86
N VAL A 15 -15.06 -12.66 3.05
CA VAL A 15 -13.65 -12.92 2.74
C VAL A 15 -12.96 -13.34 4.04
N PRO A 16 -12.60 -14.62 4.22
CA PRO A 16 -11.96 -15.08 5.44
C PRO A 16 -10.65 -14.32 5.65
N MET A 17 -10.38 -13.96 6.90
CA MET A 17 -9.14 -13.32 7.29
C MET A 17 -7.97 -14.28 7.04
N PRO A 18 -6.82 -13.81 6.49
CA PRO A 18 -5.66 -14.67 6.34
C PRO A 18 -5.12 -15.01 7.73
N GLU A 19 -4.90 -16.30 7.97
CA GLU A 19 -4.33 -16.83 9.22
C GLU A 19 -2.84 -17.15 9.04
N THR A 20 -2.41 -17.35 7.79
CA THR A 20 -1.02 -17.58 7.38
C THR A 20 -0.63 -16.72 6.18
N LEU A 21 0.67 -16.55 5.94
CA LEU A 21 1.19 -15.98 4.70
C LEU A 21 0.69 -16.75 3.47
N LEU A 22 0.55 -18.08 3.59
CA LEU A 22 0.09 -18.94 2.50
C LEU A 22 -1.34 -18.63 2.08
N ASP A 23 -2.21 -18.17 2.98
CA ASP A 23 -3.57 -17.75 2.62
C ASP A 23 -3.58 -16.55 1.66
N ILE A 24 -2.47 -15.81 1.58
CA ILE A 24 -2.30 -14.64 0.73
C ILE A 24 -1.60 -15.02 -0.58
N ILE A 25 -0.47 -15.74 -0.52
CA ILE A 25 0.46 -15.88 -1.66
C ILE A 25 0.31 -17.17 -2.45
N SER A 26 -0.55 -18.09 -2.02
CA SER A 26 -0.72 -19.37 -2.70
C SER A 26 -1.26 -19.20 -4.12
N ILE A 27 -0.57 -19.83 -5.08
CA ILE A 27 -0.95 -19.82 -6.49
C ILE A 27 -0.95 -21.23 -7.06
N ARG A 28 -1.77 -21.46 -8.08
CA ARG A 28 -1.76 -22.67 -8.90
C ARG A 28 -1.40 -22.34 -10.34
N ARG A 29 -0.71 -23.26 -11.00
CA ARG A 29 -0.44 -23.20 -12.44
C ARG A 29 -1.74 -23.45 -13.21
N ILE A 30 -2.01 -22.64 -14.22
CA ILE A 30 -3.09 -22.90 -15.18
C ILE A 30 -2.46 -23.57 -16.41
N PRO A 31 -2.81 -24.84 -16.71
CA PRO A 31 -2.39 -25.49 -17.93
C PRO A 31 -2.88 -24.69 -19.14
N ARG A 32 -2.02 -24.46 -20.13
CA ARG A 32 -2.49 -23.93 -21.40
C ARG A 32 -3.38 -24.96 -22.10
N PRO A 33 -4.51 -24.56 -22.71
CA PRO A 33 -5.21 -25.43 -23.65
C PRO A 33 -4.20 -25.87 -24.72
N GLN A 34 -4.04 -27.18 -24.94
CA GLN A 34 -3.31 -27.65 -26.11
C GLN A 34 -4.03 -27.10 -27.33
N GLN A 35 -3.39 -26.22 -28.10
CA GLN A 35 -3.91 -25.84 -29.41
C GLN A 35 -4.03 -27.12 -30.22
N GLN A 36 -5.27 -27.55 -30.52
CA GLN A 36 -5.49 -28.54 -31.56
C GLN A 36 -4.88 -27.98 -32.84
N GLU A 37 -3.96 -28.72 -33.45
CA GLU A 37 -3.45 -28.46 -34.80
C GLU A 37 -4.62 -28.48 -35.78
N GLN A 38 -5.29 -27.34 -35.95
CA GLN A 38 -6.14 -27.08 -37.10
C GLN A 38 -5.32 -26.25 -38.08
N GLY A 39 -5.10 -26.86 -39.26
CA GLY A 39 -4.23 -26.35 -40.30
C GLY A 39 -4.64 -24.98 -40.85
N SER A 40 -3.61 -24.31 -41.36
CA SER A 40 -3.63 -23.20 -42.31
C SER A 40 -4.36 -21.91 -41.89
N ALA A 41 -3.65 -21.06 -41.15
CA ALA A 41 -3.55 -19.63 -41.45
C ALA A 41 -2.23 -19.12 -40.86
N SER A 42 -1.49 -18.33 -41.64
CA SER A 42 -0.16 -17.81 -41.28
C SER A 42 -0.15 -17.14 -39.90
N PRO A 43 0.72 -17.54 -38.96
CA PRO A 43 0.77 -16.90 -37.65
C PRO A 43 1.43 -15.52 -37.77
N SER A 44 0.72 -14.49 -37.34
CA SER A 44 1.37 -13.25 -36.89
C SER A 44 2.33 -13.58 -35.74
N PRO A 45 3.56 -13.05 -35.72
CA PRO A 45 4.54 -13.37 -34.68
C PRO A 45 4.21 -12.57 -33.41
N SER A 46 3.15 -12.95 -32.69
CA SER A 46 3.00 -12.56 -31.29
C SER A 46 3.61 -13.66 -30.44
N SER A 47 4.70 -13.32 -29.76
CA SER A 47 5.58 -14.13 -28.90
C SER A 47 4.92 -14.68 -27.62
N ASP A 48 3.63 -15.05 -27.68
CA ASP A 48 2.86 -15.50 -26.51
C ASP A 48 3.19 -16.96 -26.12
N SER A 49 4.14 -17.61 -26.81
CA SER A 49 4.48 -19.02 -26.65
C SER A 49 5.24 -19.35 -25.36
N ASP A 50 5.82 -18.36 -24.68
CA ASP A 50 6.73 -18.59 -23.54
C ASP A 50 6.20 -18.08 -22.19
N SER A 51 4.96 -17.58 -22.13
CA SER A 51 4.37 -17.08 -20.88
C SER A 51 3.88 -18.21 -19.98
N PHE A 52 4.00 -17.99 -18.67
CA PHE A 52 3.44 -18.82 -17.61
C PHE A 52 2.16 -18.20 -17.09
N LEU A 53 1.16 -19.03 -16.81
CA LEU A 53 -0.12 -18.58 -16.29
C LEU A 53 -0.38 -19.18 -14.90
N TYR A 54 -0.69 -18.32 -13.95
CA TYR A 54 -0.99 -18.67 -12.58
C TYR A 54 -2.31 -18.06 -12.13
N GLU A 55 -2.87 -18.60 -11.06
CA GLU A 55 -4.08 -18.08 -10.41
C GLU A 55 -3.96 -18.23 -8.90
N THR A 56 -4.40 -17.23 -8.14
CA THR A 56 -4.47 -17.33 -6.68
C THR A 56 -5.43 -18.44 -6.25
N THR A 57 -5.04 -19.22 -5.23
CA THR A 57 -5.94 -20.24 -4.66
C THR A 57 -6.92 -19.66 -3.65
N SER A 58 -6.66 -18.44 -3.18
CA SER A 58 -7.49 -17.67 -2.28
C SER A 58 -7.92 -16.35 -2.93
N LEU A 59 -9.00 -15.77 -2.41
CA LEU A 59 -9.43 -14.44 -2.83
C LEU A 59 -8.44 -13.38 -2.35
N PRO A 60 -8.14 -12.33 -3.15
CA PRO A 60 -7.26 -11.26 -2.74
C PRO A 60 -7.73 -10.57 -1.45
N TRP A 61 -6.83 -10.47 -0.48
CA TRP A 61 -7.12 -9.81 0.79
C TRP A 61 -7.13 -8.28 0.70
N SER A 62 -8.09 -7.64 1.36
CA SER A 62 -8.34 -6.19 1.31
C SER A 62 -7.58 -5.35 2.34
N PHE A 63 -7.04 -5.94 3.41
CA PHE A 63 -6.51 -5.17 4.55
C PHE A 63 -7.52 -4.12 5.09
N GLY A 64 -8.82 -4.40 5.00
CA GLY A 64 -9.86 -3.45 5.43
C GLY A 64 -10.12 -2.29 4.45
N TYR A 65 -9.55 -2.27 3.25
CA TYR A 65 -9.82 -1.26 2.20
C TYR A 65 -11.11 -1.53 1.41
N GLY A 66 -12.18 -1.91 2.09
CA GLY A 66 -13.49 -2.17 1.49
C GLY A 66 -13.46 -3.34 0.51
N ARG A 67 -13.89 -3.09 -0.74
CA ARG A 67 -14.11 -4.13 -1.77
C ARG A 67 -12.93 -4.36 -2.72
N ARG A 68 -11.76 -3.80 -2.40
CA ARG A 68 -10.57 -3.81 -3.27
C ARG A 68 -9.43 -4.51 -2.54
N ALA A 69 -8.63 -5.26 -3.29
CA ALA A 69 -7.45 -5.88 -2.74
C ALA A 69 -6.47 -4.80 -2.25
N PHE A 70 -5.77 -5.09 -1.17
CA PHE A 70 -4.65 -4.29 -0.72
C PHE A 70 -3.50 -4.37 -1.74
N GLY A 71 -2.78 -3.26 -1.96
CA GLY A 71 -1.68 -3.21 -2.92
C GLY A 71 -0.59 -4.24 -2.59
N GLY A 72 -0.20 -4.33 -1.31
CA GLY A 72 0.77 -5.29 -0.80
C GLY A 72 0.36 -6.75 -1.03
N THR A 73 -0.94 -7.08 -1.00
CA THR A 73 -1.43 -8.40 -1.43
C THR A 73 -1.07 -8.67 -2.88
N THR A 74 -1.34 -7.71 -3.77
CA THR A 74 -1.01 -7.82 -5.20
C THR A 74 0.50 -7.94 -5.41
N LEU A 75 1.31 -7.13 -4.70
CA LEU A 75 2.76 -7.21 -4.76
C LEU A 75 3.29 -8.59 -4.35
N ALA A 76 2.86 -9.10 -3.19
CA ALA A 76 3.33 -10.37 -2.66
C ALA A 76 2.99 -11.55 -3.59
N VAL A 77 1.76 -11.63 -4.09
CA VAL A 77 1.35 -12.71 -5.01
C VAL A 77 2.12 -12.62 -6.34
N CYS A 78 2.30 -11.42 -6.88
CA CYS A 78 3.05 -11.24 -8.13
C CYS A 78 4.55 -11.54 -7.97
N VAL A 79 5.13 -11.23 -6.81
CA VAL A 79 6.49 -11.66 -6.45
C VAL A 79 6.57 -13.18 -6.38
N GLN A 80 5.61 -13.84 -5.74
CA GLN A 80 5.56 -15.30 -5.71
C GLN A 80 5.48 -15.89 -7.12
N ALA A 81 4.60 -15.37 -7.98
CA ALA A 81 4.49 -15.82 -9.37
C ALA A 81 5.79 -15.63 -10.17
N ALA A 82 6.51 -14.52 -9.94
CA ALA A 82 7.80 -14.29 -10.56
C ALA A 82 8.84 -15.36 -10.15
N TYR A 83 8.93 -15.68 -8.86
CA TYR A 83 9.80 -16.75 -8.37
C TYR A 83 9.39 -18.13 -8.92
N THR A 84 8.10 -18.44 -8.94
CA THR A 84 7.58 -19.69 -9.49
C THR A 84 7.93 -19.84 -10.98
N SER A 85 7.94 -18.75 -11.74
CA SER A 85 8.36 -18.76 -13.15
C SER A 85 9.84 -19.09 -13.36
N LEU A 86 10.71 -18.82 -12.37
CA LEU A 86 12.09 -19.28 -12.43
C LEU A 86 12.11 -20.80 -12.32
N LEU A 87 11.44 -21.35 -11.30
CA LEU A 87 11.35 -22.80 -11.08
C LEU A 87 10.81 -23.52 -12.33
N ASP A 88 9.77 -22.97 -12.94
CA ASP A 88 9.13 -23.55 -14.11
C ASP A 88 10.02 -23.47 -15.38
N LYS A 89 10.86 -22.44 -15.52
CA LYS A 89 11.71 -22.25 -16.70
C LYS A 89 13.05 -22.98 -16.60
N MET A 90 13.70 -22.97 -15.43
CA MET A 90 15.10 -23.45 -15.27
C MET A 90 15.27 -24.58 -14.24
N GLY A 91 14.20 -24.99 -13.57
CA GLY A 91 14.26 -26.02 -12.52
C GLY A 91 14.73 -25.46 -11.17
N PRO A 92 14.52 -26.22 -10.07
CA PRO A 92 14.74 -25.75 -8.71
C PRO A 92 16.20 -25.39 -8.40
N GLU A 93 17.14 -26.23 -8.83
CA GLU A 93 18.57 -26.05 -8.54
C GLU A 93 19.12 -24.76 -9.19
N ALA A 94 18.77 -24.49 -10.44
CA ALA A 94 19.23 -23.28 -11.13
C ALA A 94 18.50 -22.02 -10.63
N ALA A 95 17.22 -22.12 -10.27
CA ALA A 95 16.44 -21.00 -9.78
C ALA A 95 16.93 -20.48 -8.41
N GLU A 96 17.39 -21.36 -7.52
CA GLU A 96 17.92 -21.00 -6.20
C GLU A 96 19.14 -20.06 -6.28
N ALA A 97 19.87 -20.11 -7.39
CA ALA A 97 21.00 -19.22 -7.64
C ALA A 97 20.59 -17.75 -7.83
N TYR A 98 19.31 -17.44 -8.05
CA TYR A 98 18.81 -16.11 -8.31
C TYR A 98 17.99 -15.55 -7.14
N THR A 99 18.14 -14.26 -6.90
CA THR A 99 17.34 -13.50 -5.92
C THR A 99 16.74 -12.26 -6.58
N LEU A 100 15.52 -11.92 -6.20
CA LEU A 100 14.84 -10.72 -6.68
C LEU A 100 15.55 -9.48 -6.12
N TYR A 101 16.03 -8.58 -6.98
CA TYR A 101 16.64 -7.32 -6.53
C TYR A 101 15.78 -6.10 -6.87
N SER A 102 14.88 -6.23 -7.84
CA SER A 102 14.03 -5.11 -8.29
C SER A 102 12.66 -5.62 -8.74
N PHE A 103 11.61 -4.97 -8.26
CA PHE A 103 10.23 -5.18 -8.66
C PHE A 103 9.54 -3.83 -8.82
N GLN A 104 9.17 -3.47 -10.04
CA GLN A 104 8.71 -2.11 -10.37
C GLN A 104 7.53 -2.18 -11.32
N GLY A 105 6.51 -1.35 -11.11
CA GLY A 105 5.29 -1.45 -11.90
C GLY A 105 4.20 -0.46 -11.55
N SER A 106 3.02 -0.69 -12.12
CA SER A 106 1.84 0.16 -11.99
C SER A 106 0.60 -0.64 -11.60
N PHE A 107 -0.21 -0.02 -10.75
CA PHE A 107 -1.58 -0.46 -10.47
C PHE A 107 -2.50 0.16 -11.52
N LEU A 108 -3.03 -0.67 -12.41
CA LEU A 108 -3.78 -0.21 -13.59
C LEU A 108 -5.27 -0.04 -13.28
N SER A 109 -5.81 -0.94 -12.45
CA SER A 109 -7.19 -0.86 -11.99
C SER A 109 -7.36 -1.63 -10.67
N PRO A 110 -8.40 -1.35 -9.87
CA PRO A 110 -8.59 -2.07 -8.62
C PRO A 110 -8.85 -3.56 -8.84
N THR A 111 -8.05 -4.41 -8.19
CA THR A 111 -8.30 -5.85 -8.07
C THR A 111 -9.52 -6.08 -7.16
N LYS A 112 -10.55 -6.75 -7.68
CA LYS A 112 -11.75 -7.15 -6.93
C LYS A 112 -11.38 -8.25 -5.94
N ILE A 113 -11.97 -8.21 -4.74
CA ILE A 113 -11.78 -9.26 -3.70
C ILE A 113 -12.77 -10.41 -3.83
N THR A 114 -13.65 -10.35 -4.82
CA THR A 114 -14.67 -11.38 -5.10
C THR A 114 -14.20 -12.43 -6.10
N ASP A 115 -13.10 -12.15 -6.79
CA ASP A 115 -12.58 -12.97 -7.88
C ASP A 115 -11.11 -13.29 -7.62
N THR A 116 -10.66 -14.46 -8.05
CA THR A 116 -9.24 -14.82 -8.03
C THR A 116 -8.43 -13.85 -8.89
N LEU A 117 -7.16 -13.65 -8.55
CA LEU A 117 -6.23 -12.91 -9.39
C LEU A 117 -5.51 -13.89 -10.31
N ARG A 118 -5.62 -13.69 -11.63
CA ARG A 118 -4.80 -14.40 -12.61
C ARG A 118 -3.55 -13.61 -12.93
N ILE A 119 -2.45 -14.32 -13.14
CA ILE A 119 -1.13 -13.73 -13.29
C ILE A 119 -0.45 -14.36 -14.49
N ARG A 120 -0.15 -13.53 -15.48
CA ARG A 120 0.66 -13.90 -16.63
C ARG A 120 2.08 -13.44 -16.38
N VAL A 121 3.03 -14.37 -16.45
CA VAL A 121 4.46 -14.09 -16.30
C VAL A 121 5.17 -14.38 -17.61
N THR A 122 5.71 -13.36 -18.26
CA THR A 122 6.41 -13.46 -19.54
C THR A 122 7.92 -13.34 -19.32
N PRO A 123 8.72 -14.36 -19.64
CA PRO A 123 10.17 -14.25 -19.67
C PRO A 123 10.63 -13.23 -20.71
N ILE A 124 11.46 -12.28 -20.29
CA ILE A 124 12.09 -11.30 -21.19
C ILE A 124 13.56 -11.64 -21.41
N ARG A 125 14.24 -12.11 -20.37
CA ARG A 125 15.67 -12.43 -20.40
C ARG A 125 16.00 -13.52 -19.41
N ASP A 126 16.80 -14.49 -19.86
CA ASP A 126 17.47 -15.49 -19.03
C ASP A 126 18.96 -15.51 -19.40
N SER A 127 19.79 -14.90 -18.56
CA SER A 127 21.25 -14.89 -18.74
C SER A 127 21.93 -15.51 -17.53
N ARG A 128 23.25 -15.76 -17.61
CA ARG A 128 24.03 -16.30 -16.49
C ARG A 128 23.97 -15.45 -15.21
N SER A 129 23.81 -14.14 -15.35
CA SER A 129 23.90 -13.18 -14.24
C SER A 129 22.56 -12.56 -13.87
N PHE A 130 21.67 -12.40 -14.85
CA PHE A 130 20.41 -11.68 -14.68
C PHE A 130 19.25 -12.40 -15.36
N VAL A 131 18.10 -12.33 -14.71
CA VAL A 131 16.85 -12.86 -15.21
C VAL A 131 15.78 -11.78 -15.09
N THR A 132 14.98 -11.58 -16.13
CA THR A 132 13.92 -10.57 -16.16
C THR A 132 12.60 -11.20 -16.56
N ARG A 133 11.55 -10.84 -15.83
CA ARG A 133 10.16 -11.24 -16.05
C ARG A 133 9.28 -10.00 -16.16
N VAL A 134 8.30 -10.03 -17.05
CA VAL A 134 7.13 -9.15 -16.98
C VAL A 134 6.03 -9.93 -16.26
N VAL A 135 5.42 -9.33 -15.25
CA VAL A 135 4.35 -9.90 -14.43
C VAL A 135 3.11 -9.05 -14.61
N GLN A 136 2.03 -9.64 -15.10
CA GLN A 136 0.77 -8.97 -15.38
C GLN A 136 -0.35 -9.63 -14.59
N GLY A 137 -0.98 -8.88 -13.70
CA GLY A 137 -2.18 -9.30 -12.95
C GLY A 137 -3.45 -8.88 -13.68
N PHE A 138 -4.41 -9.78 -13.79
CA PHE A 138 -5.68 -9.53 -14.46
C PHE A 138 -6.84 -10.33 -13.87
N GLN A 139 -8.07 -9.86 -14.12
CA GLN A 139 -9.33 -10.51 -13.78
C GLN A 139 -10.26 -10.48 -15.01
N TYR A 140 -11.19 -11.42 -15.11
CA TYR A 140 -12.22 -11.36 -16.16
C TYR A 140 -13.38 -10.46 -15.73
N GLU A 141 -13.92 -9.71 -16.67
CA GLU A 141 -15.21 -9.04 -16.52
C GLU A 141 -16.37 -10.00 -16.80
N GLU A 142 -17.60 -9.58 -16.48
CA GLU A 142 -18.81 -10.40 -16.67
C GLU A 142 -19.02 -10.81 -18.14
N ASN A 143 -18.56 -9.98 -19.08
CA ASN A 143 -18.62 -10.25 -20.51
C ASN A 143 -17.50 -11.20 -21.01
N GLY A 144 -16.61 -11.64 -20.12
CA GLY A 144 -15.49 -12.52 -20.44
C GLY A 144 -14.19 -11.80 -20.84
N ASP A 145 -14.18 -10.47 -20.90
CA ASP A 145 -12.98 -9.72 -21.29
C ASP A 145 -11.92 -9.71 -20.18
N GLU A 146 -10.63 -9.77 -20.56
CA GLU A 146 -9.52 -9.58 -19.62
C GLU A 146 -9.38 -8.10 -19.23
N ARG A 147 -9.53 -7.80 -17.94
CA ARG A 147 -9.17 -6.51 -17.37
C ARG A 147 -7.87 -6.60 -16.59
N ASN A 148 -6.85 -5.91 -17.07
CA ASN A 148 -5.59 -5.78 -16.36
C ASN A 148 -5.74 -4.92 -15.12
N THR A 149 -5.28 -5.43 -13.99
CA THR A 149 -5.29 -4.72 -12.70
C THR A 149 -3.89 -4.29 -12.30
N PHE A 150 -2.85 -4.97 -12.81
CA PHE A 150 -1.48 -4.77 -12.40
C PHE A 150 -0.49 -5.14 -13.50
N ILE A 151 0.63 -4.42 -13.59
CA ILE A 151 1.77 -4.80 -14.42
C ILE A 151 3.07 -4.39 -13.76
N ALA A 152 4.09 -5.23 -13.84
CA ALA A 152 5.41 -4.96 -13.29
C ALA A 152 6.52 -5.71 -14.03
N THR A 153 7.75 -5.23 -13.91
CA THR A 153 8.97 -6.00 -14.20
C THR A 153 9.55 -6.54 -12.90
N ALA A 154 9.88 -7.82 -12.89
CA ALA A 154 10.62 -8.48 -11.82
C ALA A 154 12.01 -8.88 -12.33
N ASP A 155 13.04 -8.29 -11.74
CA ASP A 155 14.43 -8.52 -12.10
C ASP A 155 15.16 -9.25 -10.98
N PHE A 156 15.80 -10.35 -11.38
CA PHE A 156 16.59 -11.20 -10.51
C PHE A 156 18.05 -11.13 -10.90
N VAL A 157 18.91 -11.26 -9.90
CA VAL A 157 20.35 -11.32 -10.05
C VAL A 157 20.85 -12.62 -9.46
N ARG A 158 21.87 -13.20 -10.09
CA ARG A 158 22.58 -14.33 -9.50
C ARG A 158 23.21 -13.88 -8.18
N ARG A 159 23.02 -14.66 -7.12
CA ARG A 159 23.68 -14.47 -5.82
C ARG A 159 25.19 -14.23 -6.05
N GLY A 160 25.67 -13.07 -5.59
CA GLY A 160 26.97 -12.52 -5.96
C GLY A 160 27.92 -12.33 -4.78
N GLN A 161 29.14 -11.89 -5.11
CA GLN A 161 30.18 -11.49 -4.15
C GLN A 161 29.91 -10.07 -3.62
N PRO A 162 30.51 -9.68 -2.47
CA PRO A 162 30.39 -8.33 -1.92
C PRO A 162 30.82 -7.24 -2.90
N THR A 163 30.22 -6.06 -2.80
CA THR A 163 30.53 -4.90 -3.67
C THR A 163 31.93 -4.34 -3.43
N VAL A 164 32.41 -4.38 -2.19
CA VAL A 164 33.74 -3.88 -1.78
C VAL A 164 34.41 -4.83 -0.80
N ASP A 165 35.74 -4.77 -0.73
CA ASP A 165 36.52 -5.47 0.29
C ASP A 165 36.06 -5.03 1.68
N GLY A 166 35.65 -5.99 2.52
CA GLY A 166 35.10 -5.73 3.85
C GLY A 166 33.58 -5.67 3.95
N GLY A 167 32.82 -5.81 2.84
CA GLY A 167 31.38 -6.11 2.89
C GLY A 167 30.44 -5.05 2.31
N THR A 168 29.28 -4.86 2.95
CA THR A 168 28.20 -3.94 2.51
C THR A 168 28.23 -2.63 3.31
N PHE A 169 27.91 -1.50 2.69
CA PHE A 169 27.67 -0.23 3.36
C PHE A 169 26.19 0.16 3.29
N SER A 170 25.72 0.99 4.22
CA SER A 170 24.33 1.46 4.26
C SER A 170 24.26 2.83 4.92
N THR A 171 23.25 3.62 4.56
CA THR A 171 22.89 4.80 5.36
C THR A 171 22.34 4.34 6.71
N ILE A 172 22.42 5.20 7.72
CA ILE A 172 21.91 4.93 9.06
C ILE A 172 20.53 5.61 9.22
N PRO A 173 19.51 4.91 9.72
CA PRO A 173 18.21 5.52 10.02
C PRO A 173 18.32 6.47 11.21
N MET A 174 17.58 7.58 11.20
CA MET A 174 17.69 8.64 12.20
C MET A 174 16.33 9.18 12.61
N ASN A 175 16.15 9.36 13.92
CA ASN A 175 15.01 10.08 14.45
C ASN A 175 15.12 11.56 14.07
N PRO A 176 14.11 12.13 13.36
CA PRO A 176 14.19 13.49 12.85
C PRO A 176 14.11 14.56 13.96
N VAL A 177 13.59 14.20 15.13
CA VAL A 177 13.42 15.11 16.28
C VAL A 177 14.69 15.12 17.14
N THR A 178 15.18 13.95 17.53
CA THR A 178 16.35 13.85 18.43
C THR A 178 17.68 13.84 17.69
N ARG A 179 17.68 13.62 16.37
CA ARG A 179 18.89 13.46 15.54
C ARG A 179 19.79 12.32 16.02
N SER A 180 19.19 11.28 16.60
CA SER A 180 19.86 10.08 17.10
C SER A 180 19.29 8.81 16.45
N ALA A 181 19.91 7.66 16.73
CA ALA A 181 19.31 6.37 16.41
C ALA A 181 17.94 6.22 17.09
N TRP A 182 17.07 5.42 16.47
CA TRP A 182 15.79 5.02 17.05
C TRP A 182 15.98 4.09 18.24
N GLU A 183 14.96 4.04 19.11
CA GLU A 183 14.91 3.07 20.19
C GLU A 183 14.98 1.63 19.65
N ALA A 184 15.51 0.71 20.45
CA ALA A 184 15.59 -0.70 20.09
C ALA A 184 14.20 -1.35 20.16
N PRO A 185 13.89 -2.35 19.31
CA PRO A 185 12.55 -2.95 19.28
C PRO A 185 12.16 -3.57 20.64
N GLU A 186 13.13 -4.05 21.43
CA GLU A 186 12.92 -4.69 22.73
C GLU A 186 12.28 -3.75 23.77
N THR A 187 12.47 -2.42 23.63
CA THR A 187 11.89 -1.43 24.54
C THR A 187 10.51 -0.96 24.12
N LEU A 188 10.03 -1.39 22.94
CA LEU A 188 8.78 -0.95 22.35
C LEU A 188 7.66 -1.96 22.58
N MET A 189 6.43 -1.46 22.71
CA MET A 189 5.23 -2.28 22.77
C MET A 189 4.76 -2.69 21.37
N ASN A 190 4.14 -3.87 21.26
CA ASN A 190 3.41 -4.24 20.05
C ASN A 190 2.21 -3.30 19.82
N VAL A 191 1.85 -3.05 18.56
CA VAL A 191 0.72 -2.18 18.19
C VAL A 191 -0.59 -2.60 18.86
N MET A 192 -0.87 -3.90 19.00
CA MET A 192 -2.08 -4.38 19.64
C MET A 192 -2.06 -4.13 21.16
N ASP A 193 -0.90 -4.21 21.81
CA ASP A 193 -0.76 -3.85 23.22
C ASP A 193 -0.93 -2.34 23.43
N ILE A 194 -0.41 -1.53 22.51
CA ILE A 194 -0.61 -0.07 22.49
C ILE A 194 -2.11 0.23 22.38
N ASN A 195 -2.82 -0.43 21.47
CA ASN A 195 -4.25 -0.24 21.25
C ASN A 195 -5.07 -0.66 22.47
N ALA A 196 -4.75 -1.80 23.08
CA ALA A 196 -5.37 -2.26 24.32
C ALA A 196 -5.10 -1.29 25.49
N LEU A 197 -3.90 -0.73 25.57
CA LEU A 197 -3.55 0.29 26.57
C LEU A 197 -4.31 1.60 26.33
N ARG A 198 -4.42 2.06 25.08
CA ARG A 198 -5.22 3.24 24.69
C ARG A 198 -6.67 3.05 25.10
N ARG A 199 -7.25 1.89 24.79
CA ARG A 199 -8.63 1.55 25.16
C ARG A 199 -8.84 1.60 26.67
N ARG A 200 -8.01 0.91 27.46
CA ARG A 200 -8.09 0.91 28.92
C ARG A 200 -7.97 2.31 29.50
N LYS A 201 -6.97 3.09 29.09
CA LYS A 201 -6.76 4.46 29.57
C LYS A 201 -7.96 5.37 29.26
N TYR A 202 -8.54 5.24 28.06
CA TYR A 202 -9.71 6.03 27.68
C TYR A 202 -10.95 5.62 28.50
N ASP A 203 -11.19 4.31 28.72
CA ASP A 203 -12.31 3.82 29.55
C ASP A 203 -12.20 4.27 31.01
N GLU A 204 -11.03 4.08 31.62
CA GLU A 204 -10.76 4.45 33.02
C GLU A 204 -10.82 5.97 33.22
N GLY A 205 -10.30 6.74 32.25
CA GLY A 205 -10.36 8.20 32.27
C GLY A 205 -11.79 8.72 32.19
N VAL A 206 -12.62 8.16 31.31
CA VAL A 206 -14.05 8.50 31.22
C VAL A 206 -14.78 8.11 32.50
N LYS A 207 -14.58 6.88 33.00
CA LYS A 207 -15.23 6.38 34.22
C LYS A 207 -14.88 7.21 35.47
N SER A 208 -13.63 7.68 35.56
CA SER A 208 -13.16 8.51 36.67
C SER A 208 -13.49 10.00 36.53
N GLY A 209 -14.04 10.43 35.39
CA GLY A 209 -14.32 11.84 35.10
C GLY A 209 -13.09 12.69 34.74
N ASN A 210 -11.92 12.06 34.61
CA ASN A 210 -10.67 12.74 34.24
C ASN A 210 -10.59 13.05 32.73
N ILE A 211 -11.36 12.33 31.91
CA ILE A 211 -11.47 12.55 30.47
C ILE A 211 -12.95 12.78 30.14
N GLN A 212 -13.24 13.83 29.38
CA GLN A 212 -14.57 14.01 28.80
C GLN A 212 -14.77 13.00 27.66
N PRO A 213 -15.91 12.28 27.60
CA PRO A 213 -16.19 11.37 26.50
C PRO A 213 -16.10 12.06 25.14
N ASP A 214 -15.28 11.51 24.25
CA ASP A 214 -15.09 11.98 22.89
C ASP A 214 -15.37 10.83 21.89
N PRO A 215 -16.49 10.88 21.15
CA PRO A 215 -16.82 9.87 20.15
C PRO A 215 -15.77 9.71 19.04
N GLN A 216 -15.00 10.76 18.73
CA GLN A 216 -13.97 10.71 17.70
C GLN A 216 -12.78 9.84 18.16
N VAL A 217 -12.30 10.06 19.39
CA VAL A 217 -11.21 9.28 19.98
C VAL A 217 -11.64 7.83 20.22
N ASP A 218 -12.85 7.61 20.73
CA ASP A 218 -13.41 6.27 20.92
C ASP A 218 -13.43 5.45 19.62
N ARG A 219 -13.92 6.09 18.55
CA ARG A 219 -13.96 5.50 17.21
C ARG A 219 -12.56 5.28 16.65
N ALA A 220 -11.62 6.19 16.89
CA ALA A 220 -10.24 6.08 16.41
C ALA A 220 -9.56 4.82 16.98
N ILE A 221 -9.61 4.62 18.29
CA ILE A 221 -9.03 3.44 18.97
C ILE A 221 -9.66 2.14 18.44
N THR A 222 -10.98 2.14 18.23
CA THR A 222 -11.71 0.98 17.72
C THR A 222 -11.31 0.66 16.27
N LEU A 223 -11.27 1.65 15.39
CA LEU A 223 -10.93 1.45 13.97
C LEU A 223 -9.48 1.01 13.78
N GLU A 224 -8.53 1.54 14.56
CA GLU A 224 -7.14 1.10 14.52
C GLU A 224 -7.00 -0.37 14.94
N SER A 225 -7.66 -0.76 16.04
CA SER A 225 -7.67 -2.15 16.51
C SER A 225 -8.23 -3.11 15.45
N LEU A 226 -9.33 -2.72 14.79
CA LEU A 226 -9.93 -3.52 13.71
C LEU A 226 -9.03 -3.62 12.48
N LEU A 227 -8.33 -2.54 12.12
CA LEU A 227 -7.42 -2.51 10.98
C LEU A 227 -6.21 -3.44 11.18
N TRP A 228 -5.61 -3.44 12.37
CA TRP A 228 -4.38 -4.17 12.66
C TRP A 228 -4.58 -5.59 13.21
N SER A 229 -5.74 -5.90 13.77
CA SER A 229 -6.04 -7.23 14.32
C SER A 229 -5.77 -8.37 13.31
N PRO A 230 -6.25 -8.30 12.04
CA PRO A 230 -5.89 -9.26 11.00
C PRO A 230 -4.40 -9.59 10.86
N ILE A 231 -3.57 -8.57 10.74
CA ILE A 231 -2.16 -8.75 10.42
C ILE A 231 -1.34 -9.10 11.67
N SER A 232 -1.84 -8.80 12.86
CA SER A 232 -1.14 -9.06 14.12
C SER A 232 -0.84 -10.53 14.40
N LYS A 233 -1.54 -11.46 13.74
CA LYS A 233 -1.22 -12.90 13.78
C LYS A 233 0.00 -13.24 12.93
N LEU A 234 0.13 -12.58 11.79
CA LEU A 234 1.15 -12.83 10.77
C LEU A 234 2.45 -12.07 11.04
N GLN A 235 2.32 -10.88 11.62
CA GLN A 235 3.40 -9.93 11.79
C GLN A 235 3.29 -9.22 13.12
N GLU A 236 4.42 -9.20 13.83
CA GLU A 236 4.60 -8.33 14.96
C GLU A 236 5.03 -6.94 14.47
N GLN A 237 4.35 -5.90 14.93
CA GLN A 237 4.67 -4.52 14.61
C GLN A 237 4.83 -3.73 15.90
N ARG A 238 5.94 -3.01 16.03
CA ARG A 238 6.27 -2.15 17.16
C ARG A 238 6.51 -0.72 16.66
N PRO A 239 5.46 0.12 16.61
CA PRO A 239 5.61 1.48 16.12
C PRO A 239 6.44 2.33 17.08
N LEU A 240 7.22 3.27 16.53
CA LEU A 240 8.01 4.18 17.35
C LEU A 240 7.10 5.21 18.04
N PRO A 241 7.37 5.61 19.30
CA PRO A 241 6.49 6.51 20.04
C PRO A 241 6.35 7.90 19.40
N THR A 242 7.40 8.39 18.75
CA THR A 242 7.43 9.71 18.08
C THR A 242 7.09 9.63 16.59
N SER A 243 6.54 8.50 16.14
CA SER A 243 6.08 8.29 14.77
C SER A 243 4.69 8.92 14.57
N PRO A 244 4.49 9.87 13.63
CA PRO A 244 3.23 10.60 13.50
C PRO A 244 2.01 9.72 13.24
N VAL A 245 2.20 8.64 12.46
CA VAL A 245 1.13 7.66 12.19
C VAL A 245 0.73 6.91 13.46
N ASN A 246 1.68 6.60 14.35
CA ASN A 246 1.36 6.00 15.63
C ASN A 246 0.67 6.99 16.57
N GLU A 247 1.25 8.19 16.72
CA GLU A 247 0.72 9.22 17.63
C GLU A 247 -0.70 9.64 17.26
N SER A 248 -1.02 9.71 15.97
CA SER A 248 -2.35 10.08 15.43
C SER A 248 -3.33 8.92 15.30
N ILE A 249 -3.00 7.73 15.83
CA ILE A 249 -3.84 6.53 15.72
C ILE A 249 -4.16 6.24 14.24
N THR A 250 -3.12 6.12 13.41
CA THR A 250 -3.23 5.96 11.93
C THR A 250 -4.09 7.05 11.27
N ALA A 251 -3.91 8.30 11.70
CA ALA A 251 -4.69 9.47 11.27
C ALA A 251 -6.21 9.37 11.52
N PHE A 252 -6.63 8.57 12.51
CA PHE A 252 -8.01 8.61 13.02
C PHE A 252 -8.20 9.67 14.11
N ASP A 253 -7.13 10.05 14.82
CA ASP A 253 -7.09 11.14 15.82
C ASP A 253 -6.06 12.20 15.37
N VAL A 254 -6.50 13.18 14.59
CA VAL A 254 -5.63 14.22 14.00
C VAL A 254 -5.52 15.50 14.83
N ASP A 255 -6.45 15.71 15.77
CA ASP A 255 -6.50 16.91 16.62
C ASP A 255 -5.43 16.88 17.72
N ARG A 256 -4.97 15.68 18.07
CA ARG A 256 -3.85 15.47 18.99
C ARG A 256 -2.58 16.18 18.50
N ARG A 257 -1.87 16.83 19.42
CA ARG A 257 -0.51 17.35 19.18
C ARG A 257 0.47 16.18 19.03
N LEU A 258 1.25 16.19 17.95
CA LEU A 258 2.25 15.17 17.65
C LEU A 258 3.64 15.69 17.93
N THR A 259 4.58 14.79 18.24
CA THR A 259 5.97 15.16 18.53
C THR A 259 6.65 15.86 17.34
N GLN A 260 6.27 15.48 16.12
CA GLN A 260 6.84 16.04 14.89
C GLN A 260 6.04 17.23 14.31
N ASP A 261 5.08 17.82 15.02
CA ASP A 261 4.22 18.89 14.49
C ASP A 261 4.98 20.15 14.03
N GLY A 262 6.16 20.40 14.58
CA GLY A 262 7.04 21.51 14.17
C GLY A 262 7.82 21.27 12.88
N LEU A 263 7.75 20.06 12.31
CA LEU A 263 8.43 19.70 11.07
C LEU A 263 7.52 19.92 9.86
N SER A 264 8.13 20.24 8.71
CA SER A 264 7.42 20.24 7.44
C SER A 264 6.93 18.82 7.10
N VAL A 265 5.94 18.70 6.21
CA VAL A 265 5.40 17.38 5.79
C VAL A 265 6.52 16.46 5.26
N THR A 266 7.52 17.02 4.59
CA THR A 266 8.64 16.26 4.00
C THR A 266 9.75 15.93 5.00
N ASP A 267 9.81 16.64 6.12
CA ASP A 267 10.77 16.37 7.21
C ASP A 267 10.20 15.42 8.26
N LYS A 268 8.89 15.11 8.20
CA LYS A 268 8.26 14.12 9.06
C LYS A 268 8.62 12.70 8.62
N THR A 269 8.91 11.84 9.58
CA THR A 269 9.22 10.42 9.36
C THR A 269 8.31 9.56 10.23
N THR A 270 7.61 8.63 9.59
CA THR A 270 6.92 7.53 10.26
C THR A 270 7.87 6.34 10.34
N ALA A 271 8.06 5.81 11.54
CA ALA A 271 8.91 4.65 11.75
C ALA A 271 8.20 3.57 12.59
N ASP A 272 8.54 2.31 12.30
CA ASP A 272 8.13 1.13 13.05
C ASP A 272 9.12 -0.03 12.86
N TYR A 273 9.20 -0.90 13.86
CA TYR A 273 9.82 -2.22 13.69
C TYR A 273 8.77 -3.24 13.28
N LEU A 274 9.12 -4.11 12.35
CA LEU A 274 8.29 -5.22 11.92
C LEU A 274 9.10 -6.51 11.83
N ARG A 275 8.45 -7.64 12.14
CA ARG A 275 8.94 -8.99 11.84
C ARG A 275 7.77 -9.93 11.61
N TRP A 276 7.96 -10.90 10.75
CA TRP A 276 6.98 -11.96 10.51
C TRP A 276 7.05 -13.03 11.59
N SER A 277 5.90 -13.50 12.04
CA SER A 277 5.75 -14.48 13.11
C SER A 277 6.02 -15.90 12.62
N GLU A 278 5.61 -16.21 11.38
CA GLU A 278 5.78 -17.54 10.81
C GLU A 278 7.21 -17.76 10.30
N ASN A 279 7.79 -18.91 10.63
CA ASN A 279 9.11 -19.29 10.14
C ASN A 279 8.99 -19.90 8.73
N PRO A 280 9.62 -19.31 7.69
CA PRO A 280 9.57 -19.85 6.33
C PRO A 280 10.07 -21.29 6.19
N VAL A 281 11.07 -21.71 6.99
CA VAL A 281 11.59 -23.08 6.97
C VAL A 281 10.53 -24.07 7.48
N GLU A 282 9.79 -23.69 8.51
CA GLU A 282 8.72 -24.50 9.07
C GLU A 282 7.53 -24.58 8.10
N ILE A 283 7.17 -23.47 7.45
CA ILE A 283 6.16 -23.43 6.38
C ILE A 283 6.49 -24.45 5.30
N LEU A 284 7.72 -24.41 4.76
CA LEU A 284 8.14 -25.32 3.69
C LEU A 284 8.12 -26.79 4.15
N ARG A 285 8.61 -27.07 5.37
CA ARG A 285 8.63 -28.42 5.95
C ARG A 285 7.23 -28.98 6.16
N ALA A 286 6.30 -28.16 6.63
CA ALA A 286 4.92 -28.55 6.90
C ALA A 286 4.10 -28.75 5.62
N ASN A 287 4.52 -28.14 4.49
CA ASN A 287 3.74 -28.13 3.25
C ASN A 287 4.55 -28.63 2.04
N PRO A 288 5.07 -29.87 2.03
CA PRO A 288 5.95 -30.34 0.95
C PRO A 288 5.26 -30.36 -0.43
N GLU A 289 4.01 -30.81 -0.50
CA GLU A 289 3.24 -30.86 -1.75
C GLU A 289 2.74 -29.47 -2.18
N GLY A 290 2.35 -28.62 -1.23
CA GLY A 290 2.01 -27.21 -1.49
C GLY A 290 3.22 -26.43 -2.02
N THR A 291 4.40 -26.68 -1.46
CA THR A 291 5.67 -26.09 -1.90
C THR A 291 5.95 -26.42 -3.36
N LYS A 292 5.82 -27.68 -3.78
CA LYS A 292 5.96 -28.09 -5.18
C LYS A 292 4.91 -27.42 -6.08
N ARG A 293 3.66 -27.37 -5.63
CA ARG A 293 2.52 -26.83 -6.42
C ARG A 293 2.58 -25.33 -6.63
N SER A 294 3.00 -24.58 -5.62
CA SER A 294 3.05 -23.12 -5.67
C SER A 294 4.43 -22.59 -6.03
N GLY A 295 5.47 -23.42 -5.92
CA GLY A 295 6.86 -22.99 -6.14
C GLY A 295 7.40 -22.14 -5.00
N TRP A 296 7.04 -22.45 -3.75
CA TRP A 296 7.58 -21.72 -2.59
C TRP A 296 9.05 -22.05 -2.39
N THR A 297 9.82 -21.03 -2.05
CA THR A 297 11.23 -21.15 -1.66
C THR A 297 11.48 -20.26 -0.45
N LEU A 298 12.60 -20.46 0.24
CA LEU A 298 12.97 -19.58 1.35
C LEU A 298 13.07 -18.11 0.88
N ALA A 299 13.67 -17.87 -0.28
CA ALA A 299 13.79 -16.54 -0.87
C ALA A 299 12.42 -15.94 -1.22
N SER A 300 11.52 -16.73 -1.82
CA SER A 300 10.21 -16.21 -2.22
C SER A 300 9.33 -15.89 -1.01
N LEU A 301 9.29 -16.73 0.02
CA LEU A 301 8.52 -16.49 1.23
C LEU A 301 8.98 -15.19 1.93
N ASN A 302 10.28 -15.02 2.12
CA ASN A 302 10.83 -13.80 2.74
C ASN A 302 10.59 -12.53 1.90
N ALA A 303 10.77 -12.61 0.57
CA ALA A 303 10.50 -11.49 -0.31
C ALA A 303 9.01 -11.11 -0.34
N CYS A 304 8.11 -12.11 -0.34
CA CYS A 304 6.66 -11.88 -0.29
C CYS A 304 6.24 -11.22 1.03
N SER A 305 6.75 -11.72 2.16
CA SER A 305 6.54 -11.17 3.49
C SER A 305 6.87 -9.67 3.55
N LEU A 306 8.07 -9.27 3.10
CA LEU A 306 8.42 -7.85 3.06
C LEU A 306 7.61 -7.08 2.00
N SER A 307 7.40 -7.63 0.80
CA SER A 307 6.64 -6.94 -0.26
C SER A 307 5.22 -6.58 0.18
N LEU A 308 4.57 -7.45 0.96
CA LEU A 308 3.27 -7.15 1.57
C LEU A 308 3.37 -5.99 2.56
N SER A 309 4.32 -6.05 3.49
CA SER A 309 4.44 -5.08 4.58
C SER A 309 4.87 -3.70 4.11
N LEU A 310 5.70 -3.63 3.07
CA LEU A 310 6.26 -2.37 2.58
C LEU A 310 5.26 -1.49 1.85
N ASP A 311 4.09 -2.01 1.49
CA ASP A 311 3.00 -1.22 0.93
C ASP A 311 2.18 -0.46 2.01
N TYR A 312 2.42 -0.70 3.31
CA TYR A 312 1.69 0.05 4.35
C TYR A 312 2.06 1.53 4.33
N TYR A 313 1.06 2.36 4.64
CA TYR A 313 1.12 3.82 4.82
C TYR A 313 1.47 4.67 3.59
N LEU A 314 2.33 4.21 2.68
CA LEU A 314 2.92 5.02 1.61
C LEU A 314 1.92 5.86 0.81
N ALA A 315 0.79 5.26 0.44
CA ALA A 315 -0.25 5.96 -0.30
C ALA A 315 -0.87 7.14 0.45
N GLY A 316 -1.06 7.01 1.76
CA GLY A 316 -1.71 8.01 2.60
C GLY A 316 -0.76 8.90 3.41
N ILE A 317 0.53 8.57 3.46
CA ILE A 317 1.47 9.13 4.46
C ILE A 317 1.55 10.66 4.41
N ALA A 318 1.54 11.26 3.22
CA ALA A 318 1.56 12.72 3.07
C ALA A 318 0.32 13.39 3.71
N LEU A 319 -0.86 12.78 3.58
CA LEU A 319 -2.10 13.28 4.20
C LEU A 319 -2.06 13.08 5.72
N PHE A 320 -1.56 11.93 6.19
CA PHE A 320 -1.44 11.65 7.62
C PHE A 320 -0.44 12.61 8.28
N HIS A 321 0.70 12.87 7.64
CA HIS A 321 1.69 13.86 8.05
C HIS A 321 1.13 15.30 8.01
N SER A 322 0.14 15.56 7.17
CA SER A 322 -0.58 16.84 7.06
C SER A 322 -1.79 16.95 7.99
N LYS A 323 -2.03 15.97 8.88
CA LYS A 323 -3.21 15.91 9.77
C LYS A 323 -4.55 15.92 9.05
N ILE A 324 -4.59 15.45 7.81
CA ILE A 324 -5.85 15.19 7.11
C ILE A 324 -6.42 13.87 7.64
N PRO A 325 -7.62 13.86 8.23
CA PRO A 325 -8.15 12.66 8.85
C PRO A 325 -8.46 11.60 7.78
N ARG A 326 -8.23 10.33 8.13
CA ARG A 326 -8.32 9.21 7.19
C ARG A 326 -9.68 9.12 6.46
N HIS A 327 -10.77 9.50 7.13
CA HIS A 327 -12.12 9.50 6.54
C HIS A 327 -12.35 10.64 5.53
N ALA A 328 -11.53 11.68 5.56
CA ALA A 328 -11.53 12.80 4.62
C ALA A 328 -10.37 12.72 3.62
N ALA A 329 -9.74 11.54 3.48
CA ALA A 329 -8.58 11.30 2.64
C ALA A 329 -8.93 10.30 1.53
N LEU A 330 -8.65 10.66 0.27
CA LEU A 330 -8.67 9.74 -0.85
C LEU A 330 -7.24 9.48 -1.28
N PHE A 331 -6.79 8.24 -1.14
CA PHE A 331 -5.45 7.82 -1.51
C PHE A 331 -5.45 6.45 -2.16
N VAL A 332 -4.73 6.31 -3.28
CA VAL A 332 -4.50 5.05 -3.98
C VAL A 332 -3.10 5.06 -4.59
N SER A 333 -2.41 3.92 -4.57
CA SER A 333 -1.12 3.76 -5.25
C SER A 333 -1.32 3.74 -6.77
N LEU A 334 -0.50 4.47 -7.51
CA LEU A 334 -0.50 4.48 -8.98
C LEU A 334 0.63 3.61 -9.50
N ASP A 335 1.83 3.81 -8.95
CA ASP A 335 3.00 3.00 -9.25
C ASP A 335 3.70 2.56 -7.96
N PHE A 336 4.71 1.72 -8.14
CA PHE A 336 5.65 1.37 -7.10
C PHE A 336 7.00 1.01 -7.71
N SER A 337 8.05 1.17 -6.91
CA SER A 337 9.39 0.69 -7.23
C SER A 337 10.03 0.10 -5.97
N LEU A 338 9.99 -1.21 -5.83
CA LEU A 338 10.60 -1.97 -4.75
C LEU A 338 11.98 -2.50 -5.15
N ARG A 339 12.98 -2.33 -4.29
CA ARG A 339 14.33 -2.85 -4.46
C ARG A 339 14.76 -3.60 -3.21
N PHE A 340 15.34 -4.78 -3.40
CA PHE A 340 16.01 -5.54 -2.35
C PHE A 340 17.51 -5.40 -2.55
N HIS A 341 18.21 -5.00 -1.49
CA HIS A 341 19.64 -4.69 -1.52
C HIS A 341 20.50 -5.86 -1.01
N ILE A 342 19.86 -6.88 -0.44
CA ILE A 342 20.50 -8.10 0.03
C ILE A 342 19.80 -9.33 -0.55
N ALA A 343 20.57 -10.41 -0.75
CA ALA A 343 20.04 -11.66 -1.27
C ALA A 343 19.29 -12.49 -0.23
N ASP A 344 19.82 -12.51 1.00
CA ASP A 344 19.37 -13.39 2.08
C ASP A 344 18.61 -12.59 3.14
N ILE A 345 17.33 -12.40 2.84
CA ILE A 345 16.35 -11.79 3.72
C ILE A 345 15.85 -12.86 4.71
N ASP A 346 15.79 -12.52 5.99
CA ASP A 346 15.09 -13.30 7.01
C ASP A 346 14.04 -12.42 7.66
N ALA A 347 12.81 -12.46 7.13
CA ALA A 347 11.67 -11.67 7.55
C ALA A 347 11.25 -11.93 9.01
N THR A 348 11.74 -13.00 9.65
CA THR A 348 11.49 -13.29 11.06
C THR A 348 12.35 -12.45 12.01
N GLN A 349 13.41 -11.83 11.49
CA GLN A 349 14.21 -10.86 12.23
C GLN A 349 13.55 -9.48 12.26
N TRP A 350 13.93 -8.68 13.25
CA TRP A 350 13.50 -7.30 13.34
C TRP A 350 14.03 -6.45 12.18
N HIS A 351 13.11 -5.78 11.50
CA HIS A 351 13.39 -4.78 10.49
C HIS A 351 12.85 -3.43 10.94
N LEU A 352 13.69 -2.40 10.99
CA LEU A 352 13.24 -1.03 11.15
C LEU A 352 12.81 -0.51 9.78
N ARG A 353 11.59 0.00 9.68
CA ARG A 353 11.12 0.75 8.51
C ARG A 353 11.01 2.23 8.87
N GLU A 354 11.50 3.08 7.99
CA GLU A 354 11.16 4.50 7.95
C GLU A 354 10.39 4.80 6.67
N ALA A 355 9.35 5.61 6.75
CA ALA A 355 8.55 6.08 5.63
C ALA A 355 8.33 7.60 5.73
N LYS A 356 8.36 8.29 4.58
CA LYS A 356 8.11 9.73 4.50
C LYS A 356 7.49 10.14 3.15
N ALA A 357 6.85 11.30 3.15
CA ALA A 357 6.45 11.98 1.93
C ALA A 357 7.63 12.81 1.39
N ILE A 358 7.80 12.84 0.07
CA ILE A 358 8.86 13.62 -0.59
C ILE A 358 8.27 14.85 -1.29
N THR A 359 7.13 14.69 -1.94
CA THR A 359 6.44 15.81 -2.60
C THR A 359 4.96 15.51 -2.78
N GLY A 360 4.15 16.55 -2.90
CA GLY A 360 2.72 16.46 -3.17
C GLY A 360 2.22 17.67 -3.96
N ALA A 361 1.54 17.42 -5.07
CA ALA A 361 0.93 18.45 -5.91
C ALA A 361 -0.12 17.83 -6.85
N GLN A 362 -1.10 18.63 -7.29
CA GLN A 362 -2.09 18.23 -8.31
C GLN A 362 -2.79 16.89 -8.02
N GLY A 363 -3.18 16.68 -6.75
CA GLY A 363 -3.84 15.45 -6.31
C GLY A 363 -2.94 14.21 -6.38
N ARG A 364 -1.61 14.38 -6.42
CA ARG A 364 -0.64 13.29 -6.38
C ARG A 364 0.40 13.52 -5.30
N THR A 365 0.96 12.44 -4.80
CA THR A 365 2.08 12.44 -3.85
C THR A 365 3.14 11.45 -4.29
N PHE A 366 4.39 11.70 -3.93
CA PHE A 366 5.49 10.75 -4.03
C PHE A 366 6.03 10.48 -2.63
N SER A 367 6.08 9.21 -2.25
CA SER A 367 6.47 8.74 -0.92
C SER A 367 7.52 7.64 -1.04
N GLU A 368 8.38 7.52 -0.05
CA GLU A 368 9.38 6.46 0.02
C GLU A 368 9.44 5.82 1.40
N ALA A 369 9.86 4.55 1.43
CA ALA A 369 10.26 3.86 2.64
C ALA A 369 11.58 3.10 2.46
N SER A 370 12.33 3.05 3.54
CA SER A 370 13.61 2.35 3.65
C SER A 370 13.55 1.39 4.83
N VAL A 371 14.24 0.25 4.70
CA VAL A 371 14.13 -0.87 5.64
C VAL A 371 15.51 -1.34 6.02
N TRP A 372 15.82 -1.37 7.31
CA TRP A 372 17.11 -1.80 7.83
C TRP A 372 16.94 -3.03 8.71
N ALA A 373 17.86 -3.99 8.60
CA ALA A 373 17.92 -5.10 9.55
C ALA A 373 18.46 -4.57 10.89
N GLN A 374 17.79 -4.90 11.98
CA GLN A 374 18.20 -4.44 13.31
C GLN A 374 19.56 -5.02 13.74
N LYS A 375 19.85 -6.26 13.34
CA LYS A 375 21.03 -7.02 13.79
C LYS A 375 22.36 -6.35 13.44
N ASP A 376 22.45 -5.78 12.23
CA ASP A 376 23.69 -5.27 11.66
C ASP A 376 23.52 -3.89 11.00
N GLY A 377 22.33 -3.31 11.03
CA GLY A 377 22.02 -1.99 10.48
C GLY A 377 22.07 -1.92 8.95
N ARG A 378 22.14 -3.05 8.25
CA ARG A 378 22.19 -3.06 6.77
C ARG A 378 20.84 -2.67 6.18
N LEU A 379 20.85 -1.85 5.13
CA LEU A 379 19.67 -1.54 4.34
C LEU A 379 19.27 -2.80 3.55
N VAL A 380 18.10 -3.33 3.87
CA VAL A 380 17.53 -4.57 3.29
C VAL A 380 16.72 -4.25 2.04
N ALA A 381 15.87 -3.23 2.10
CA ALA A 381 14.98 -2.88 1.02
C ALA A 381 14.64 -1.39 1.01
N THR A 382 14.25 -0.90 -0.16
CA THR A 382 13.65 0.42 -0.35
C THR A 382 12.45 0.30 -1.27
N ILE A 383 11.41 1.06 -1.01
CA ILE A 383 10.24 1.17 -1.88
C ILE A 383 9.87 2.64 -2.06
N SER A 384 9.47 3.01 -3.27
CA SER A 384 8.85 4.30 -3.54
C SER A 384 7.52 4.12 -4.24
N GLN A 385 6.59 5.05 -4.06
CA GLN A 385 5.30 5.07 -4.74
C GLN A 385 4.91 6.49 -5.12
N GLN A 386 4.45 6.65 -6.36
CA GLN A 386 3.58 7.74 -6.73
C GLN A 386 2.13 7.32 -6.50
N CYS A 387 1.37 8.19 -5.86
CA CYS A 387 0.01 7.91 -5.42
C CYS A 387 -0.91 9.03 -5.88
N TYR A 388 -2.15 8.69 -6.22
CA TYR A 388 -3.21 9.69 -6.31
C TYR A 388 -3.71 9.91 -4.89
N CYS A 389 -3.58 11.12 -4.38
CA CYS A 389 -3.71 11.42 -2.97
C CYS A 389 -4.21 12.86 -2.78
N ARG A 390 -5.41 13.02 -2.20
CA ARG A 390 -6.02 14.33 -1.93
C ARG A 390 -7.02 14.29 -0.76
N PRO A 391 -7.27 15.43 -0.10
CA PRO A 391 -8.46 15.60 0.73
C PRO A 391 -9.75 15.42 -0.10
N THR A 392 -10.77 14.81 0.50
CA THR A 392 -12.11 14.67 -0.08
C THR A 392 -13.05 15.80 0.31
N GLN A 393 -12.67 16.58 1.32
CA GLN A 393 -13.33 17.81 1.74
C GLN A 393 -12.32 18.94 1.66
N GLU A 394 -12.74 20.14 1.25
CA GLU A 394 -11.88 21.31 1.33
C GLU A 394 -11.56 21.60 2.80
N PRO A 395 -10.32 22.01 3.14
CA PRO A 395 -10.00 22.42 4.50
C PRO A 395 -10.93 23.55 4.94
N THR A 396 -11.78 23.30 5.93
CA THR A 396 -12.53 24.37 6.58
C THR A 396 -11.52 25.30 7.28
N HIS A 397 -11.69 26.60 7.08
CA HIS A 397 -10.78 27.68 7.46
C HIS A 397 -9.90 27.41 8.70
N GLY A 398 -8.57 27.34 8.52
CA GLY A 398 -7.59 27.42 9.63
C GLY A 398 -6.43 26.43 9.60
N GLY A 399 -6.45 25.39 8.75
CA GLY A 399 -5.28 24.54 8.52
C GLY A 399 -4.21 25.26 7.69
N PRO A 400 -2.91 24.94 7.84
CA PRO A 400 -1.86 25.54 7.02
C PRO A 400 -2.21 25.31 5.55
N ALA A 401 -2.42 26.41 4.82
CA ALA A 401 -2.69 26.38 3.41
C ALA A 401 -1.56 25.63 2.71
N VAL A 402 -1.85 24.42 2.22
CA VAL A 402 -1.10 23.91 1.09
C VAL A 402 -1.39 24.94 -0.01
N VAL A 403 -0.39 25.77 -0.32
CA VAL A 403 -0.49 26.74 -1.41
C VAL A 403 -0.64 25.93 -2.69
N THR A 404 -1.88 25.62 -3.04
CA THR A 404 -2.22 25.06 -4.33
C THR A 404 -1.84 26.14 -5.34
N ILE A 405 -0.77 25.91 -6.11
CA ILE A 405 -0.53 26.69 -7.32
C ILE A 405 -1.74 26.43 -8.21
N SER A 406 -2.69 27.37 -8.15
CA SER A 406 -3.89 27.37 -8.95
C SER A 406 -3.48 27.39 -10.42
N GLN A 407 -3.72 26.27 -11.10
CA GLN A 407 -3.95 26.31 -12.54
C GLN A 407 -5.36 25.80 -12.75
N SER A 408 -6.28 26.75 -12.89
CA SER A 408 -7.62 26.56 -13.42
C SER A 408 -7.53 25.80 -14.74
N ASN A 409 -8.01 24.56 -14.77
CA ASN A 409 -8.29 23.87 -16.02
C ASN A 409 -9.82 23.68 -16.12
N PRO A 410 -10.53 24.43 -16.97
CA PRO A 410 -11.99 24.47 -17.03
C PRO A 410 -12.68 23.19 -17.56
N THR A 411 -11.93 22.11 -17.78
CA THR A 411 -12.42 20.89 -18.45
C THR A 411 -12.22 19.64 -17.59
N ASP A 412 -12.56 19.69 -16.29
CA ASP A 412 -12.71 18.47 -15.49
C ASP A 412 -14.10 17.86 -15.76
N PRO A 413 -14.19 16.68 -16.41
CA PRO A 413 -15.44 16.01 -16.72
C PRO A 413 -16.22 15.52 -15.48
N ASN A 414 -15.66 15.67 -14.27
CA ASN A 414 -16.33 15.36 -13.00
C ASN A 414 -16.81 16.59 -12.23
N THR A 415 -16.78 17.79 -12.83
CA THR A 415 -17.36 18.98 -12.21
C THR A 415 -18.90 18.87 -12.24
N PRO A 416 -19.61 18.92 -11.09
CA PRO A 416 -21.06 18.96 -11.09
C PRO A 416 -21.53 20.22 -11.82
N ALA A 417 -22.50 20.09 -12.73
CA ALA A 417 -23.09 21.25 -13.40
C ALA A 417 -23.64 22.24 -12.36
N PRO A 418 -23.42 23.56 -12.53
CA PRO A 418 -23.99 24.54 -11.62
C PRO A 418 -25.52 24.41 -11.63
N LYS A 419 -26.11 24.38 -10.44
CA LYS A 419 -27.57 24.40 -10.27
C LYS A 419 -28.08 25.73 -10.80
N GLU A 420 -29.01 25.69 -11.75
CA GLU A 420 -29.79 26.84 -12.14
C GLU A 420 -30.59 27.30 -10.91
N GLU A 421 -30.29 28.50 -10.42
CA GLU A 421 -31.13 29.17 -9.41
C GLU A 421 -32.39 29.67 -10.10
N GLU A 422 -33.55 29.18 -9.65
CA GLU A 422 -34.86 29.75 -10.00
C GLU A 422 -34.88 31.21 -9.58
N SER A 423 -34.98 32.10 -10.57
CA SER A 423 -35.16 33.54 -10.38
C SER A 423 -36.53 33.81 -9.75
N VAL A 424 -36.53 34.18 -8.47
CA VAL A 424 -37.66 34.84 -7.83
C VAL A 424 -37.63 36.31 -8.27
N GLU A 425 -38.45 36.67 -9.24
CA GLU A 425 -38.76 38.07 -9.56
C GLU A 425 -39.50 38.69 -8.36
N GLY A 426 -38.80 39.56 -7.64
CA GLY A 426 -39.39 40.47 -6.67
C GLY A 426 -39.62 41.82 -7.31
N ASP A 427 -40.90 42.16 -7.54
CA ASP A 427 -41.36 43.51 -7.84
C ASP A 427 -40.95 44.47 -6.71
N LEU A 428 -40.12 45.46 -7.04
CA LEU A 428 -39.91 46.64 -6.22
C LEU A 428 -39.93 47.87 -7.12
N GLU A 429 -41.10 48.53 -7.09
CA GLU A 429 -41.30 49.92 -7.43
C GLU A 429 -40.20 50.80 -6.82
N LYS A 430 -39.52 51.59 -7.67
CA LYS A 430 -38.90 52.85 -7.25
C LYS A 430 -39.18 53.96 -8.26
N ASP A 431 -40.18 54.71 -7.85
CA ASP A 431 -40.43 56.10 -8.16
C ASP A 431 -39.18 56.98 -7.86
N GLY A 432 -39.01 58.09 -8.59
CA GLY A 432 -38.17 59.21 -8.14
C GLY A 432 -36.95 59.63 -8.98
N SER A 433 -37.24 60.26 -10.12
CA SER A 433 -36.64 61.52 -10.61
C SER A 433 -35.11 61.72 -10.70
N ALA A 434 -34.65 61.96 -11.94
CA ALA A 434 -33.42 62.70 -12.23
C ALA A 434 -33.67 63.71 -13.36
N VAL A 435 -33.79 65.01 -13.05
CA VAL A 435 -33.48 66.19 -13.89
C VAL A 435 -33.41 67.38 -12.89
N GLY A 436 -32.32 68.10 -12.66
CA GLY A 436 -31.58 68.96 -13.58
C GLY A 436 -32.11 70.40 -13.48
N GLY A 437 -31.32 71.36 -12.98
CA GLY A 437 -31.68 72.78 -13.12
C GLY A 437 -31.11 73.75 -12.07
N ARG A 438 -30.21 74.61 -12.53
CA ARG A 438 -29.48 75.69 -11.84
C ARG A 438 -30.34 76.74 -11.09
N ALA A 439 -29.71 77.23 -10.01
CA ALA A 439 -29.54 78.64 -9.62
C ALA A 439 -30.68 79.66 -9.83
N LYS A 440 -31.14 80.18 -8.68
CA LYS A 440 -31.53 81.58 -8.38
C LYS A 440 -32.08 82.42 -9.55
N LEU A 441 -33.40 82.57 -9.59
CA LEU A 441 -34.13 83.82 -9.28
C LEU A 441 -35.63 83.52 -9.19
#